data_AF-A0A0P1AHV1-F1
#
_entry.id   AF-A0A0P1AHV1-F1
#
_cell.length_a   1.000
_cell.length_b   1.000
_cell.length_c   1.000
_cell.angle_alpha   90.00
_cell.angle_beta   90.00
_cell.angle_gamma   90.00
#
_symmetry.space_group_name_H-M   'P 1'
#
loop_
_entity.id
_entity.type
_entity.pdbx_description
1 polymer ?
#
loop_
_entity_poly.entity_id
_entity_poly.type
_entity_poly.pdbx_seq_one_letter_code
_entity_poly.pdbx_strand_id
1 'polypeptide(L)'
;MVDQKLSGRQMMELFYTEVDQALSIEEKANAPSLFRCKCGTTRSQRLKSGYTNLVQHVMFKHKDWVVAASRGIYPTSILTSSHSEKLKRKRNATLKVAQSSEKKPKTLNKVKTLQSTTSTVIQKRSNYLSWEDYFMSVAFLSAMRSKDPSTQVGACIVSSERKIVGIGYNGFPNGCGDDDLPWARESQTNSHLDTKYPYVCHAEMNAILNKNSTDVKGCTIYVALFPCNECAKLIIQSGISRVIYCSDKYNSDWKFVASRRLFDMAGVQYMQHKLELSKVVIDFTSVI
;
A
#
# COMPACT_ATOMS: atom_id res chain seq x y z
N MET A 1 -1.72 29.14 -4.38
CA MET A 1 -1.73 28.11 -5.45
C MET A 1 -2.78 28.52 -6.46
N VAL A 2 -2.46 28.50 -7.75
CA VAL A 2 -3.40 28.87 -8.83
C VAL A 2 -4.23 27.63 -9.17
N ASP A 3 -5.57 27.75 -9.17
CA ASP A 3 -6.46 26.64 -9.56
C ASP A 3 -6.30 26.34 -11.07
N GLN A 4 -5.68 25.20 -11.41
CA GLN A 4 -5.42 24.84 -12.81
C GLN A 4 -6.70 24.33 -13.49
N LYS A 5 -7.12 24.98 -14.57
CA LYS A 5 -8.31 24.57 -15.33
C LYS A 5 -8.05 23.26 -16.08
N LEU A 6 -8.69 22.17 -15.63
CA LEU A 6 -8.59 20.86 -16.28
C LEU A 6 -9.22 20.87 -17.67
N SER A 7 -8.55 20.21 -18.62
CA SER A 7 -9.09 19.94 -19.96
C SER A 7 -10.13 18.83 -19.95
N GLY A 8 -10.99 18.77 -20.98
CA GLY A 8 -12.01 17.72 -21.10
C GLY A 8 -11.42 16.30 -21.19
N ARG A 9 -10.23 16.15 -21.78
CA ARG A 9 -9.49 14.89 -21.83
C ARG A 9 -9.03 14.46 -20.43
N GLN A 10 -8.41 15.37 -19.67
CA GLN A 10 -8.00 15.09 -18.29
C GLN A 10 -9.20 14.73 -17.40
N MET A 11 -10.36 15.37 -17.57
CA MET A 11 -11.58 14.98 -16.84
C MET A 11 -12.08 13.59 -17.22
N MET A 12 -11.94 13.18 -18.49
CA MET A 12 -12.27 11.81 -18.91
C MET A 12 -11.32 10.82 -18.23
N GLU A 13 -10.01 11.00 -18.38
CA GLU A 13 -8.96 10.14 -17.80
C GLU A 13 -9.01 10.06 -16.26
N LEU A 14 -9.42 11.15 -15.57
CA LEU A 14 -9.49 11.19 -14.11
C LEU A 14 -10.78 10.62 -13.51
N PHE A 15 -11.92 10.68 -14.22
CA PHE A 15 -13.24 10.42 -13.62
C PHE A 15 -14.05 9.31 -14.31
N TYR A 16 -13.58 8.78 -15.45
CA TYR A 16 -14.28 7.76 -16.22
C TYR A 16 -13.42 6.55 -16.55
N THR A 17 -14.07 5.41 -16.74
CA THR A 17 -13.52 4.23 -17.42
C THR A 17 -14.39 3.91 -18.63
N GLU A 18 -13.79 3.56 -19.77
CA GLU A 18 -14.55 3.03 -20.91
C GLU A 18 -15.17 1.67 -20.55
N VAL A 19 -16.31 1.34 -21.16
CA VAL A 19 -17.05 0.11 -20.92
C VAL A 19 -17.16 -0.63 -22.24
N ASP A 20 -16.52 -1.79 -22.33
CA ASP A 20 -16.60 -2.65 -23.50
C ASP A 20 -18.04 -3.06 -23.79
N GLN A 21 -18.46 -2.83 -25.04
CA GLN A 21 -19.70 -3.35 -25.58
C GLN A 21 -19.42 -4.63 -26.37
N ALA A 22 -20.14 -5.70 -26.07
CA ALA A 22 -20.17 -6.93 -26.84
C ALA A 22 -21.02 -6.76 -28.12
N LEU A 23 -20.55 -5.88 -29.00
CA LEU A 23 -21.09 -5.62 -30.33
C LEU A 23 -20.15 -6.20 -31.39
N SER A 24 -20.70 -6.57 -32.55
CA SER A 24 -19.92 -7.00 -33.71
C SER A 24 -19.03 -5.86 -34.24
N ILE A 25 -18.03 -6.22 -35.05
CA ILE A 25 -17.04 -5.27 -35.60
C ILE A 25 -17.72 -4.19 -36.45
N GLU A 26 -18.78 -4.55 -37.19
CA GLU A 26 -19.55 -3.63 -38.04
C GLU A 26 -20.41 -2.65 -37.22
N GLU A 27 -21.03 -3.13 -36.13
CA GLU A 27 -21.83 -2.29 -35.22
C GLU A 27 -20.97 -1.26 -34.46
N LYS A 28 -19.72 -1.63 -34.09
CA LYS A 28 -18.79 -0.74 -33.38
C LYS A 28 -18.40 0.51 -34.18
N ALA A 29 -18.47 0.49 -35.51
CA ALA A 29 -18.05 1.62 -36.34
C ALA A 29 -18.91 2.89 -36.19
N ASN A 30 -20.19 2.74 -35.80
CA ASN A 30 -21.16 3.85 -35.69
C ASN A 30 -21.80 4.02 -34.29
N ALA A 31 -21.56 3.08 -33.37
CA ALA A 31 -22.00 3.16 -31.98
C ALA A 31 -21.24 4.24 -31.17
N PRO A 32 -21.90 4.93 -30.21
CA PRO A 32 -21.20 5.80 -29.26
C PRO A 32 -20.55 4.99 -28.14
N SER A 33 -19.25 5.19 -27.88
CA SER A 33 -18.55 4.62 -26.73
C SER A 33 -19.29 4.90 -25.42
N LEU A 34 -19.34 3.89 -24.54
CA LEU A 34 -19.88 4.01 -23.18
C LEU A 34 -18.76 4.26 -22.18
N PHE A 35 -18.97 5.25 -21.31
CA PHE A 35 -18.06 5.60 -20.23
C PHE A 35 -18.79 5.54 -18.89
N ARG A 36 -18.23 4.81 -17.92
CA ARG A 36 -18.74 4.73 -16.55
C ARG A 36 -17.98 5.73 -15.67
N CYS A 37 -18.70 6.70 -15.11
CA CYS A 37 -18.15 7.64 -14.14
C CYS A 37 -17.82 6.92 -12.82
N LYS A 38 -16.84 7.42 -12.06
CA LYS A 38 -16.52 6.94 -10.69
C LYS A 38 -17.72 7.00 -9.72
N CYS A 39 -18.76 7.78 -10.02
CA CYS A 39 -20.02 7.78 -9.26
C CYS A 39 -21.00 6.65 -9.63
N GLY A 40 -20.61 5.76 -10.56
CA GLY A 40 -21.44 4.68 -11.09
C GLY A 40 -22.31 5.06 -12.30
N THR A 41 -22.46 6.36 -12.62
CA THR A 41 -23.28 6.82 -13.76
C THR A 41 -22.61 6.50 -15.09
N THR A 42 -23.26 5.70 -15.95
CA THR A 42 -22.83 5.47 -17.34
C THR A 42 -23.31 6.59 -18.26
N ARG A 43 -22.49 6.97 -19.24
CA ARG A 43 -22.78 7.98 -20.27
C ARG A 43 -22.28 7.50 -21.63
N SER A 44 -23.03 7.76 -22.69
CA SER A 44 -22.59 7.58 -24.08
C SER A 44 -21.95 8.86 -24.62
N GLN A 45 -20.86 8.73 -25.37
CA GLN A 45 -20.17 9.85 -26.02
C GLN A 45 -19.59 9.39 -27.36
N ARG A 46 -19.81 10.18 -28.42
CA ARG A 46 -19.09 10.01 -29.68
C ARG A 46 -17.78 10.78 -29.59
N LEU A 47 -16.64 10.11 -29.75
CA LEU A 47 -15.32 10.76 -29.64
C LEU A 47 -15.10 11.86 -30.69
N LYS A 48 -15.72 11.71 -31.87
CA LYS A 48 -15.72 12.73 -32.95
C LYS A 48 -16.37 14.07 -32.55
N SER A 49 -17.17 14.13 -31.49
CA SER A 49 -17.80 15.37 -30.98
C SER A 49 -17.20 15.88 -29.66
N GLY A 50 -16.00 15.41 -29.30
CA GLY A 50 -15.31 15.79 -28.06
C GLY A 50 -15.91 15.16 -26.80
N TYR A 51 -15.66 15.77 -25.64
CA TYR A 51 -16.00 15.21 -24.32
C TYR A 51 -17.15 15.95 -23.62
N THR A 52 -17.92 16.77 -24.34
CA THR A 52 -18.84 17.77 -23.77
C THR A 52 -19.83 17.19 -22.76
N ASN A 53 -20.46 16.03 -23.05
CA ASN A 53 -21.45 15.42 -22.16
C ASN A 53 -20.81 14.89 -20.87
N LEU A 54 -19.60 14.33 -20.98
CA LEU A 54 -18.83 13.80 -19.84
C LEU A 54 -18.36 14.95 -18.92
N VAL A 55 -17.83 16.02 -19.53
CA VAL A 55 -17.40 17.24 -18.83
C VAL A 55 -18.58 17.90 -18.11
N GLN A 56 -19.72 18.09 -18.78
CA GLN A 56 -20.91 18.69 -18.17
C GLN A 56 -21.41 17.87 -16.97
N HIS A 57 -21.41 16.53 -17.06
CA HIS A 57 -21.79 15.67 -15.95
C HIS A 57 -20.91 15.91 -14.71
N VAL A 58 -19.59 15.86 -14.87
CA VAL A 58 -18.65 16.03 -13.75
C VAL A 58 -18.70 17.46 -13.20
N MET A 59 -18.70 18.47 -14.07
CA MET A 59 -18.76 19.89 -13.66
C MET A 59 -20.02 20.24 -12.87
N PHE A 60 -21.15 19.57 -13.14
CA PHE A 60 -22.42 19.82 -12.45
C PHE A 60 -22.64 18.93 -11.22
N LYS A 61 -22.31 17.63 -11.30
CA LYS A 61 -22.57 16.67 -10.20
C LYS A 61 -21.40 16.47 -9.23
N HIS A 62 -20.18 16.78 -9.66
CA HIS A 62 -18.93 16.45 -8.98
C HIS A 62 -17.94 17.63 -9.01
N LYS A 63 -18.43 18.86 -8.83
CA LYS A 63 -17.62 20.09 -8.84
C LYS A 63 -16.50 20.06 -7.80
N ASP A 64 -16.75 19.41 -6.66
CA ASP A 64 -15.77 19.13 -5.61
C ASP A 64 -14.61 18.25 -6.09
N TRP A 65 -14.87 17.24 -6.93
CA TRP A 65 -13.83 16.40 -7.54
C TRP A 65 -12.97 17.20 -8.51
N VAL A 66 -13.58 18.07 -9.32
CA VAL A 66 -12.86 18.97 -10.23
C VAL A 66 -11.93 19.92 -9.45
N VAL A 67 -12.42 20.52 -8.36
CA VAL A 67 -11.64 21.44 -7.52
C VAL A 67 -10.53 20.70 -6.74
N ALA A 68 -10.76 19.46 -6.32
CA ALA A 68 -9.71 18.64 -5.72
C ALA A 68 -8.63 18.27 -6.77
N ALA A 69 -9.04 17.97 -8.00
CA ALA A 69 -8.14 17.58 -9.09
C ALA A 69 -7.33 18.77 -9.63
N SER A 70 -7.93 19.97 -9.76
CA SER A 70 -7.22 21.21 -10.13
C SER A 70 -6.17 21.65 -9.10
N ARG A 71 -6.17 21.04 -7.91
CA ARG A 71 -5.21 21.27 -6.82
C ARG A 71 -4.23 20.12 -6.61
N GLY A 72 -4.29 19.06 -7.42
CA GLY A 72 -3.46 17.85 -7.26
C GLY A 72 -3.80 16.98 -6.05
N ILE A 73 -4.98 17.16 -5.44
CA ILE A 73 -5.43 16.46 -4.23
C ILE A 73 -6.34 15.26 -4.57
N TYR A 74 -6.83 15.16 -5.82
CA TYR A 74 -7.74 14.09 -6.22
C TYR A 74 -7.00 12.78 -6.54
N PRO A 75 -7.41 11.63 -5.97
CA PRO A 75 -6.70 10.36 -6.14
C PRO A 75 -6.84 9.76 -7.55
N THR A 76 -5.71 9.60 -8.23
CA THR A 76 -5.55 8.87 -9.49
C THR A 76 -5.57 7.35 -9.27
N SER A 77 -6.78 6.79 -9.19
CA SER A 77 -7.14 5.36 -9.36
C SER A 77 -6.60 4.32 -8.35
N ILE A 78 -7.20 3.13 -8.21
CA ILE A 78 -8.56 2.87 -7.65
C ILE A 78 -8.54 1.50 -6.94
N LEU A 79 -9.32 1.34 -5.87
CA LEU A 79 -9.61 0.05 -5.20
C LEU A 79 -10.97 -0.49 -5.66
N THR A 80 -11.11 -1.82 -5.75
CA THR A 80 -12.40 -2.51 -5.94
C THR A 80 -12.98 -3.00 -4.62
N SER A 81 -14.28 -2.73 -4.39
CA SER A 81 -15.14 -3.21 -3.27
C SER A 81 -14.77 -2.76 -1.85
N SER A 82 -15.68 -2.49 -0.91
CA SER A 82 -17.16 -2.35 -0.93
C SER A 82 -17.65 -1.55 0.29
N HIS A 83 -18.93 -1.12 0.28
CA HIS A 83 -19.76 -0.48 1.35
C HIS A 83 -19.25 -0.49 2.82
N SER A 84 -19.50 0.54 3.66
CA SER A 84 -20.76 1.30 3.80
C SER A 84 -20.63 2.71 4.45
N GLU A 85 -21.76 3.42 4.46
CA GLU A 85 -22.03 4.75 5.05
C GLU A 85 -21.79 4.84 6.59
N LYS A 86 -21.83 5.96 7.34
CA LYS A 86 -22.53 7.26 7.19
C LYS A 86 -21.87 8.37 8.04
N LEU A 87 -21.82 9.58 7.47
CA LEU A 87 -22.08 10.92 8.05
C LEU A 87 -22.72 10.95 9.48
N LYS A 88 -22.50 11.94 10.38
CA LYS A 88 -22.37 13.41 10.19
C LYS A 88 -21.89 14.14 11.49
N ARG A 89 -21.32 15.34 11.35
CA ARG A 89 -21.05 16.30 12.46
C ARG A 89 -22.33 16.98 12.99
N LYS A 90 -22.31 17.46 14.25
CA LYS A 90 -22.67 18.86 14.60
C LYS A 90 -22.09 19.31 15.95
N ARG A 91 -22.09 20.63 16.19
CA ARG A 91 -21.31 21.38 17.19
C ARG A 91 -22.24 22.38 17.93
N ASN A 92 -21.70 23.02 18.99
CA ASN A 92 -22.25 24.11 19.83
C ASN A 92 -22.90 23.60 21.13
N ALA A 93 -22.51 23.96 22.37
CA ALA A 93 -21.95 25.17 22.99
C ALA A 93 -22.96 26.28 23.31
N THR A 94 -23.13 26.62 24.60
CA THR A 94 -22.96 27.98 25.22
C THR A 94 -23.29 27.93 26.73
N LEU A 95 -22.64 28.78 27.55
CA LEU A 95 -22.82 28.91 29.01
C LEU A 95 -23.79 30.05 29.42
N LYS A 96 -24.28 30.01 30.68
CA LYS A 96 -24.37 31.10 31.69
C LYS A 96 -24.98 30.51 32.99
N VAL A 97 -24.45 30.68 34.22
CA VAL A 97 -24.26 31.90 35.05
C VAL A 97 -25.61 32.57 35.36
N ALA A 98 -26.04 32.89 36.59
CA ALA A 98 -25.44 32.91 37.93
C ALA A 98 -26.40 32.18 38.94
N GLN A 99 -26.42 32.32 40.28
CA GLN A 99 -25.66 33.10 41.29
C GLN A 99 -25.77 32.39 42.68
N SER A 100 -25.31 33.00 43.78
CA SER A 100 -25.52 32.50 45.16
C SER A 100 -25.56 33.63 46.20
N SER A 101 -26.24 33.40 47.33
CA SER A 101 -26.20 34.23 48.55
C SER A 101 -26.05 33.36 49.80
N GLU A 102 -25.49 33.94 50.87
CA GLU A 102 -24.84 33.22 51.97
C GLU A 102 -25.74 33.01 53.23
N LYS A 103 -25.56 31.89 53.97
CA LYS A 103 -24.89 31.86 55.31
C LYS A 103 -24.92 30.49 56.01
N LYS A 104 -23.97 30.30 56.93
CA LYS A 104 -23.57 29.10 57.71
C LYS A 104 -24.34 29.00 59.07
N PRO A 105 -24.07 27.99 59.95
CA PRO A 105 -23.72 26.57 59.77
C PRO A 105 -24.50 25.61 60.73
N LYS A 106 -24.35 24.27 60.58
CA LYS A 106 -24.25 23.34 61.74
C LYS A 106 -23.78 21.92 61.35
N THR A 107 -22.63 21.55 61.93
CA THR A 107 -22.19 20.22 62.42
C THR A 107 -22.56 18.90 61.69
N LEU A 108 -21.48 18.16 61.41
CA LEU A 108 -21.25 16.72 61.62
C LEU A 108 -21.29 15.76 60.41
N ASN A 109 -20.20 14.98 60.32
CA ASN A 109 -20.00 13.71 59.61
C ASN A 109 -20.47 13.61 58.14
N LYS A 110 -19.55 13.91 57.23
CA LYS A 110 -19.58 13.37 55.86
C LYS A 110 -18.27 12.65 55.53
N VAL A 111 -18.40 11.40 55.11
CA VAL A 111 -17.34 10.58 54.50
C VAL A 111 -16.63 11.42 53.42
N LYS A 112 -15.30 11.44 53.42
CA LYS A 112 -14.51 12.02 52.33
C LYS A 112 -14.63 11.13 51.09
N THR A 113 -15.74 11.26 50.36
CA THR A 113 -15.80 10.84 48.97
C THR A 113 -14.85 11.74 48.19
N LEU A 114 -13.62 11.28 48.04
CA LEU A 114 -12.65 11.83 47.09
C LEU A 114 -13.22 11.62 45.69
N GLN A 115 -14.05 12.55 45.24
CA GLN A 115 -14.34 12.72 43.82
C GLN A 115 -13.07 13.24 43.14
N SER A 116 -12.15 12.30 42.93
CA SER A 116 -11.08 12.43 41.95
C SER A 116 -11.74 12.50 40.57
N THR A 117 -12.21 13.69 40.19
CA THR A 117 -12.48 14.02 38.80
C THR A 117 -11.13 14.18 38.08
N THR A 118 -10.38 13.09 38.02
CA THR A 118 -9.32 12.90 37.04
C THR A 118 -9.99 12.96 35.68
N SER A 119 -9.92 14.15 35.07
CA SER A 119 -10.13 14.34 33.64
C SER A 119 -9.03 13.58 32.92
N THR A 120 -9.25 12.28 32.70
CA THR A 120 -8.32 11.38 32.01
C THR A 120 -8.11 11.92 30.61
N VAL A 121 -7.01 12.66 30.40
CA VAL A 121 -6.68 13.26 29.12
C VAL A 121 -6.53 12.12 28.12
N ILE A 122 -7.43 12.04 27.15
CA ILE A 122 -7.41 10.99 26.14
C ILE A 122 -6.16 11.20 25.29
N GLN A 123 -5.19 10.31 25.46
CA GLN A 123 -3.94 10.30 24.72
C GLN A 123 -3.95 9.21 23.65
N LYS A 124 -3.14 9.37 22.61
CA LYS A 124 -2.84 8.26 21.69
C LYS A 124 -2.16 7.12 22.45
N ARG A 125 -2.38 5.87 22.02
CA ARG A 125 -1.58 4.73 22.49
C ARG A 125 -0.08 4.99 22.27
N SER A 126 0.76 4.43 23.14
CA SER A 126 2.21 4.47 23.03
C SER A 126 2.79 3.23 22.35
N ASN A 127 2.07 2.10 22.38
CA ASN A 127 2.48 0.79 21.85
C ASN A 127 2.02 0.53 20.40
N TYR A 128 1.93 1.56 19.56
CA TYR A 128 1.70 1.35 18.12
C TYR A 128 3.02 1.04 17.43
N LEU A 129 2.96 0.22 16.37
CA LEU A 129 4.13 -0.16 15.59
C LEU A 129 4.68 1.05 14.83
N SER A 130 6.01 1.23 14.82
CA SER A 130 6.66 2.19 13.92
C SER A 130 6.47 1.76 12.47
N TRP A 131 6.64 2.69 11.52
CA TRP A 131 6.44 2.38 10.11
C TRP A 131 7.48 1.39 9.59
N GLU A 132 8.71 1.53 10.09
CA GLU A 132 9.87 0.78 9.72
C GLU A 132 9.74 -0.68 10.20
N ASP A 133 9.34 -0.91 11.47
CA ASP A 133 8.96 -2.24 11.96
C ASP A 133 7.69 -2.77 11.27
N TYR A 134 6.72 -1.92 10.90
CA TYR A 134 5.51 -2.34 10.18
C TYR A 134 5.83 -2.89 8.78
N PHE A 135 6.61 -2.16 7.97
CA PHE A 135 6.95 -2.62 6.63
C PHE A 135 7.88 -3.84 6.64
N MET A 136 8.79 -3.93 7.62
CA MET A 136 9.56 -5.15 7.84
C MET A 136 8.66 -6.32 8.28
N SER A 137 7.69 -6.08 9.16
CA SER A 137 6.70 -7.08 9.57
C SER A 137 5.84 -7.57 8.40
N VAL A 138 5.48 -6.69 7.46
CA VAL A 138 4.79 -7.10 6.21
C VAL A 138 5.70 -8.00 5.36
N ALA A 139 7.00 -7.69 5.24
CA ALA A 139 7.94 -8.56 4.53
C ALA A 139 8.03 -9.96 5.19
N PHE A 140 8.15 -10.05 6.52
CA PHE A 140 8.14 -11.33 7.24
C PHE A 140 6.80 -12.08 7.15
N LEU A 141 5.67 -11.38 7.27
CA LEU A 141 4.32 -11.97 7.10
C LEU A 141 4.14 -12.52 5.66
N SER A 142 4.71 -11.83 4.67
CA SER A 142 4.68 -12.30 3.28
C SER A 142 5.54 -13.55 3.08
N ALA A 143 6.68 -13.65 3.78
CA ALA A 143 7.52 -14.85 3.77
C ALA A 143 6.74 -16.11 4.22
N MET A 144 5.77 -15.97 5.12
CA MET A 144 4.90 -17.08 5.58
C MET A 144 4.02 -17.69 4.46
N ARG A 145 3.96 -17.08 3.27
CA ARG A 145 3.33 -17.66 2.07
C ARG A 145 4.26 -18.52 1.22
N SER A 146 5.57 -18.51 1.48
CA SER A 146 6.52 -19.35 0.75
C SER A 146 6.32 -20.82 1.12
N LYS A 147 6.34 -21.69 0.10
CA LYS A 147 6.33 -23.14 0.26
C LYS A 147 7.74 -23.75 0.31
N ASP A 148 8.79 -22.94 0.20
CA ASP A 148 10.17 -23.40 0.30
C ASP A 148 10.43 -24.00 1.69
N PRO A 149 10.75 -25.31 1.81
CA PRO A 149 10.90 -25.96 3.12
C PRO A 149 12.20 -25.54 3.83
N SER A 150 13.17 -24.95 3.12
CA SER A 150 14.49 -24.60 3.67
C SER A 150 14.61 -23.15 4.09
N THR A 151 14.02 -22.21 3.35
CA THR A 151 14.25 -20.78 3.57
C THR A 151 13.09 -19.95 3.02
N GLN A 152 12.39 -19.26 3.91
CA GLN A 152 11.29 -18.38 3.57
C GLN A 152 11.79 -16.93 3.63
N VAL A 153 11.71 -16.23 2.52
CA VAL A 153 12.08 -14.82 2.37
C VAL A 153 10.87 -14.06 1.85
N GLY A 154 10.65 -12.86 2.36
CA GLY A 154 9.63 -11.95 1.89
C GLY A 154 10.17 -10.54 1.69
N ALA A 155 9.47 -9.78 0.85
CA ALA A 155 9.82 -8.45 0.43
C ALA A 155 8.58 -7.55 0.32
N CYS A 156 8.72 -6.28 0.67
CA CYS A 156 7.66 -5.27 0.66
C CYS A 156 8.21 -3.96 0.09
N ILE A 157 7.66 -3.50 -1.04
CA ILE A 157 8.05 -2.24 -1.69
C ILE A 157 7.09 -1.14 -1.25
N VAL A 158 7.65 0.00 -0.86
CA VAL A 158 6.94 1.12 -0.23
C VAL A 158 7.30 2.43 -0.91
N SER A 159 6.30 3.22 -1.28
CA SER A 159 6.49 4.54 -1.88
C SER A 159 6.91 5.60 -0.87
N SER A 160 7.34 6.77 -1.36
CA SER A 160 7.61 7.96 -0.55
C SER A 160 6.43 8.41 0.34
N GLU A 161 5.20 8.11 -0.08
CA GLU A 161 3.96 8.37 0.66
C GLU A 161 3.63 7.30 1.71
N ARG A 162 4.55 6.38 2.02
CA ARG A 162 4.36 5.24 2.94
C ARG A 162 3.22 4.29 2.51
N LYS A 163 2.96 4.17 1.20
CA LYS A 163 2.00 3.21 0.64
C LYS A 163 2.75 1.96 0.18
N ILE A 164 2.21 0.77 0.49
CA ILE A 164 2.75 -0.49 -0.04
C ILE A 164 2.35 -0.60 -1.51
N VAL A 165 3.35 -0.70 -2.39
CA VAL A 165 3.18 -0.70 -3.85
C VAL A 165 3.60 -2.01 -4.52
N GLY A 166 4.15 -2.97 -3.77
CA GLY A 166 4.46 -4.32 -4.23
C GLY A 166 4.82 -5.24 -3.06
N ILE A 167 4.44 -6.52 -3.16
CA ILE A 167 4.72 -7.54 -2.14
C ILE A 167 5.17 -8.84 -2.83
N GLY A 168 6.18 -9.50 -2.27
CA GLY A 168 6.71 -10.76 -2.79
C GLY A 168 7.21 -11.69 -1.70
N TYR A 169 7.30 -12.96 -2.05
CA TYR A 169 7.95 -14.03 -1.31
C TYR A 169 8.60 -14.99 -2.30
N ASN A 170 9.55 -15.82 -1.87
CA ASN A 170 10.19 -16.78 -2.76
C ASN A 170 9.26 -17.96 -3.09
N GLY A 171 9.18 -18.31 -4.37
CA GLY A 171 8.26 -19.31 -4.92
C GLY A 171 8.60 -19.63 -6.37
N PHE A 172 7.98 -20.65 -6.97
CA PHE A 172 8.13 -20.91 -8.40
C PHE A 172 7.34 -19.89 -9.26
N PRO A 173 7.56 -19.85 -10.59
CA PRO A 173 6.87 -18.91 -11.47
C PRO A 173 5.36 -19.17 -11.54
N ASN A 174 4.60 -18.15 -11.91
CA ASN A 174 3.15 -18.27 -12.09
C ASN A 174 2.79 -19.38 -13.09
N GLY A 175 1.97 -20.35 -12.67
CA GLY A 175 1.54 -21.48 -13.49
C GLY A 175 2.43 -22.73 -13.38
N CYS A 176 3.57 -22.66 -12.67
CA CYS A 176 4.34 -23.84 -12.29
C CYS A 176 3.85 -24.35 -10.93
N GLY A 177 3.47 -25.63 -10.84
CA GLY A 177 3.01 -26.21 -9.57
C GLY A 177 4.15 -26.41 -8.58
N ASP A 178 3.90 -26.11 -7.31
CA ASP A 178 4.87 -26.32 -6.22
C ASP A 178 5.10 -27.81 -5.88
N ASP A 179 4.26 -28.69 -6.43
CA ASP A 179 4.37 -30.15 -6.32
C ASP A 179 5.01 -30.77 -7.59
N ASP A 180 5.10 -30.02 -8.70
CA ASP A 180 5.67 -30.46 -9.99
C ASP A 180 7.19 -30.20 -10.09
N LEU A 181 7.69 -29.22 -9.33
CA LEU A 181 9.09 -28.75 -9.38
C LEU A 181 9.85 -29.07 -8.09
N PRO A 182 11.15 -29.38 -8.17
CA PRO A 182 11.90 -29.85 -7.01
C PRO A 182 12.25 -28.72 -6.05
N TRP A 183 11.88 -28.88 -4.78
CA TRP A 183 12.33 -28.01 -3.68
C TRP A 183 13.73 -28.34 -3.15
N ALA A 184 14.35 -29.40 -3.66
CA ALA A 184 15.63 -29.89 -3.17
C ALA A 184 16.77 -28.87 -3.39
N ARG A 185 17.75 -28.89 -2.49
CA ARG A 185 18.97 -28.07 -2.56
C ARG A 185 20.14 -28.80 -3.22
N GLU A 186 20.06 -30.12 -3.28
CA GLU A 186 21.10 -31.03 -3.76
C GLU A 186 20.41 -32.03 -4.70
N SER A 187 21.09 -32.38 -5.79
CA SER A 187 20.55 -33.30 -6.80
C SER A 187 20.92 -34.73 -6.46
N GLN A 188 19.97 -35.65 -6.68
CA GLN A 188 20.21 -37.08 -6.58
C GLN A 188 20.86 -37.66 -7.85
N THR A 189 20.69 -37.01 -9.02
CA THR A 189 21.24 -37.46 -10.31
C THR A 189 22.47 -36.68 -10.79
N ASN A 190 22.99 -35.76 -9.97
CA ASN A 190 23.95 -34.70 -10.33
C ASN A 190 23.46 -33.70 -11.40
N SER A 191 22.16 -33.67 -11.69
CA SER A 191 21.52 -32.68 -12.56
C SER A 191 21.09 -31.43 -11.78
N HIS A 192 21.49 -30.24 -12.25
CA HIS A 192 21.00 -28.97 -11.68
C HIS A 192 19.46 -28.83 -11.76
N LEU A 193 18.81 -29.53 -12.70
CA LEU A 193 17.36 -29.53 -12.88
C LEU A 193 16.62 -30.27 -11.74
N ASP A 194 17.31 -31.07 -10.93
CA ASP A 194 16.70 -31.70 -9.74
C ASP A 194 16.69 -30.77 -8.52
N THR A 195 17.16 -29.53 -8.67
CA THR A 195 17.26 -28.56 -7.58
C THR A 195 16.32 -27.39 -7.82
N LYS A 196 15.92 -26.69 -6.75
CA LYS A 196 15.07 -25.50 -6.88
C LYS A 196 15.72 -24.31 -7.59
N TYR A 197 17.05 -24.28 -7.68
CA TYR A 197 17.80 -23.08 -8.07
C TYR A 197 17.54 -22.55 -9.49
N PRO A 198 17.30 -23.38 -10.53
CA PRO A 198 16.92 -22.88 -11.86
C PRO A 198 15.50 -22.29 -11.92
N TYR A 199 14.64 -22.61 -10.95
CA TYR A 199 13.20 -22.34 -11.03
C TYR A 199 12.72 -21.30 -10.02
N VAL A 200 13.34 -21.20 -8.84
CA VAL A 200 12.83 -20.36 -7.76
C VAL A 200 12.99 -18.87 -8.06
N CYS A 201 11.86 -18.17 -8.13
CA CYS A 201 11.83 -16.72 -8.14
C CYS A 201 12.03 -16.19 -6.72
N HIS A 202 12.95 -15.25 -6.56
CA HIS A 202 13.25 -14.60 -5.29
C HIS A 202 12.13 -13.63 -4.86
N ALA A 203 12.07 -13.32 -3.56
CA ALA A 203 11.05 -12.44 -2.99
C ALA A 203 11.10 -11.02 -3.58
N GLU A 204 12.30 -10.49 -3.80
CA GLU A 204 12.56 -9.16 -4.35
C GLU A 204 12.07 -9.07 -5.81
N MET A 205 12.37 -10.10 -6.62
CA MET A 205 11.88 -10.22 -7.99
C MET A 205 10.35 -10.26 -8.02
N ASN A 206 9.74 -11.12 -7.20
CA ASN A 206 8.30 -11.25 -7.11
C ASN A 206 7.64 -9.94 -6.64
N ALA A 207 8.24 -9.20 -5.71
CA ALA A 207 7.71 -7.92 -5.26
C ALA A 207 7.71 -6.83 -6.37
N ILE A 208 8.76 -6.79 -7.20
CA ILE A 208 8.88 -5.85 -8.34
C ILE A 208 7.89 -6.19 -9.48
N LEU A 209 7.64 -7.48 -9.69
CA LEU A 209 6.69 -7.97 -10.69
C LEU A 209 5.23 -7.79 -10.22
N ASN A 210 4.93 -8.10 -8.96
CA ASN A 210 3.60 -7.99 -8.33
C ASN A 210 3.21 -6.56 -7.91
N LYS A 211 3.85 -5.53 -8.48
CA LYS A 211 3.55 -4.13 -8.12
C LYS A 211 2.13 -3.75 -8.55
N ASN A 212 1.44 -2.98 -7.72
CA ASN A 212 0.11 -2.42 -7.99
C ASN A 212 0.17 -0.98 -8.54
N SER A 213 1.34 -0.59 -9.05
CA SER A 213 1.72 0.76 -9.48
C SER A 213 2.41 0.71 -10.83
N THR A 214 2.39 1.82 -11.57
CA THR A 214 3.00 1.91 -12.91
C THR A 214 4.51 1.60 -12.89
N ASP A 215 5.21 2.13 -11.89
CA ASP A 215 6.60 1.80 -11.60
C ASP A 215 6.88 1.92 -10.09
N VAL A 216 8.08 1.50 -9.68
CA VAL A 216 8.58 1.55 -8.29
C VAL A 216 9.79 2.48 -8.15
N LYS A 217 9.90 3.49 -9.02
CA LYS A 217 11.03 4.44 -9.00
C LYS A 217 11.01 5.27 -7.72
N GLY A 218 12.18 5.45 -7.12
CA GLY A 218 12.34 6.16 -5.85
C GLY A 218 11.69 5.47 -4.63
N CYS A 219 11.17 4.25 -4.78
CA CYS A 219 10.60 3.49 -3.68
C CYS A 219 11.70 2.91 -2.78
N THR A 220 11.30 2.49 -1.57
CA THR A 220 12.12 1.71 -0.65
C THR A 220 11.63 0.25 -0.64
N ILE A 221 12.52 -0.73 -0.75
CA ILE A 221 12.19 -2.15 -0.56
C ILE A 221 12.67 -2.63 0.83
N TYR A 222 11.76 -3.22 1.59
CA TYR A 222 12.03 -3.91 2.86
C TYR A 222 12.15 -5.41 2.59
N VAL A 223 13.22 -6.05 3.03
CA VAL A 223 13.52 -7.47 2.75
C VAL A 223 13.98 -8.21 4.01
N ALA A 224 13.54 -9.45 4.18
CA ALA A 224 13.95 -10.27 5.33
C ALA A 224 15.45 -10.63 5.30
N LEU A 225 16.05 -10.75 4.11
CA LEU A 225 17.44 -11.11 3.86
C LEU A 225 18.05 -10.13 2.83
N PHE A 226 19.33 -9.79 2.96
CA PHE A 226 20.04 -8.94 2.00
C PHE A 226 19.93 -9.47 0.56
N PRO A 227 19.69 -8.63 -0.47
CA PRO A 227 19.47 -9.13 -1.82
C PRO A 227 20.72 -9.76 -2.44
N CYS A 228 20.55 -10.85 -3.20
CA CYS A 228 21.63 -11.39 -4.04
C CYS A 228 21.94 -10.46 -5.23
N ASN A 229 23.05 -10.70 -5.92
CA ASN A 229 23.47 -9.89 -7.07
C ASN A 229 22.43 -9.82 -8.21
N GLU A 230 21.68 -10.89 -8.47
CA GLU A 230 20.61 -10.87 -9.49
C GLU A 230 19.42 -10.01 -9.05
N CYS A 231 19.02 -10.09 -7.77
CA CYS A 231 18.00 -9.22 -7.21
C CYS A 231 18.46 -7.75 -7.15
N ALA A 232 19.75 -7.49 -6.90
CA ALA A 232 20.31 -6.15 -6.96
C ALA A 232 20.18 -5.52 -8.35
N LYS A 233 20.46 -6.27 -9.42
CA LYS A 233 20.22 -5.81 -10.81
C LYS A 233 18.75 -5.42 -11.01
N LEU A 234 17.80 -6.24 -10.57
CA LEU A 234 16.37 -5.96 -10.70
C LEU A 234 15.94 -4.71 -9.89
N ILE A 235 16.42 -4.58 -8.65
CA ILE A 235 16.18 -3.43 -7.78
C ILE A 235 16.68 -2.14 -8.46
N ILE A 236 17.92 -2.13 -8.94
CA ILE A 236 18.53 -0.99 -9.65
C ILE A 236 17.75 -0.65 -10.92
N GLN A 237 17.50 -1.63 -11.81
CA GLN A 237 16.82 -1.40 -13.09
C GLN A 237 15.35 -1.00 -12.94
N SER A 238 14.69 -1.39 -11.83
CA SER A 238 13.34 -0.92 -11.50
C SER A 238 13.30 0.51 -10.92
N GLY A 239 14.47 1.08 -10.59
CA GLY A 239 14.64 2.43 -10.06
C GLY A 239 14.36 2.57 -8.56
N ILE A 240 14.33 1.47 -7.81
CA ILE A 240 14.24 1.49 -6.34
C ILE A 240 15.51 2.14 -5.80
N SER A 241 15.36 3.18 -4.98
CA SER A 241 16.49 4.00 -4.50
C SER A 241 17.03 3.56 -3.14
N ARG A 242 16.30 2.71 -2.40
CA ARG A 242 16.69 2.27 -1.06
C ARG A 242 16.28 0.84 -0.72
N VAL A 243 17.16 0.10 -0.06
CA VAL A 243 16.99 -1.27 0.45
C VAL A 243 17.12 -1.27 1.97
N ILE A 244 16.10 -1.76 2.67
CA ILE A 244 16.11 -1.98 4.12
C ILE A 244 16.09 -3.49 4.36
N TYR A 245 17.11 -4.07 4.97
CA TYR A 245 17.22 -5.52 5.15
C TYR A 245 17.29 -5.93 6.62
N CYS A 246 16.68 -7.05 7.00
CA CYS A 246 16.76 -7.52 8.39
C CYS A 246 18.05 -8.31 8.68
N SER A 247 18.46 -9.20 7.77
CA SER A 247 19.62 -10.10 7.95
C SER A 247 20.61 -9.97 6.80
N ASP A 248 21.91 -9.96 7.11
CA ASP A 248 23.02 -10.12 6.15
C ASP A 248 23.93 -11.29 6.58
N LYS A 249 23.32 -12.42 6.93
CA LYS A 249 24.02 -13.65 7.37
C LYS A 249 24.94 -14.28 6.31
N TYR A 250 24.84 -13.86 5.05
CA TYR A 250 25.65 -14.34 3.94
C TYR A 250 26.60 -13.28 3.40
N ASN A 251 26.95 -12.26 4.21
CA ASN A 251 27.74 -11.12 3.78
C ASN A 251 29.05 -11.50 3.05
N SER A 252 29.74 -12.56 3.45
CA SER A 252 30.98 -13.03 2.81
C SER A 252 30.80 -13.77 1.47
N ASP A 253 29.58 -14.22 1.10
CA ASP A 253 29.34 -14.90 -0.18
C ASP A 253 29.46 -13.88 -1.33
N TRP A 254 30.16 -14.28 -2.40
CA TRP A 254 30.45 -13.44 -3.56
C TRP A 254 29.22 -12.77 -4.18
N LYS A 255 28.03 -13.39 -4.09
CA LYS A 255 26.77 -12.82 -4.58
C LYS A 255 26.38 -11.56 -3.80
N PHE A 256 26.64 -11.54 -2.50
CA PHE A 256 26.29 -10.44 -1.60
C PHE A 256 27.36 -9.35 -1.65
N VAL A 257 28.63 -9.72 -1.83
CA VAL A 257 29.72 -8.77 -2.17
C VAL A 257 29.46 -8.08 -3.51
N ALA A 258 29.08 -8.82 -4.56
CA ALA A 258 28.73 -8.25 -5.86
C ALA A 258 27.46 -7.39 -5.79
N SER A 259 26.45 -7.81 -5.01
CA SER A 259 25.23 -7.03 -4.74
C SER A 259 25.54 -5.65 -4.14
N ARG A 260 26.38 -5.57 -3.11
CA ARG A 260 26.83 -4.29 -2.54
C ARG A 260 27.57 -3.43 -3.55
N ARG A 261 28.54 -3.98 -4.29
CA ARG A 261 29.25 -3.24 -5.35
C ARG A 261 28.30 -2.64 -6.39
N LEU A 262 27.27 -3.39 -6.81
CA LEU A 262 26.25 -2.90 -7.74
C LEU A 262 25.44 -1.75 -7.14
N PHE A 263 25.01 -1.86 -5.88
CA PHE A 263 24.28 -0.78 -5.19
C PHE A 263 25.14 0.46 -4.98
N ASP A 264 26.40 0.29 -4.55
CA ASP A 264 27.37 1.38 -4.37
C ASP A 264 27.60 2.14 -5.69
N MET A 265 27.81 1.42 -6.80
CA MET A 265 28.00 1.99 -8.14
C MET A 265 26.74 2.69 -8.68
N ALA A 266 25.55 2.16 -8.36
CA ALA A 266 24.27 2.72 -8.81
C ALA A 266 23.71 3.83 -7.90
N GLY A 267 24.35 4.10 -6.75
CA GLY A 267 23.85 5.06 -5.76
C GLY A 267 22.59 4.60 -5.00
N VAL A 268 22.30 3.29 -4.98
CA VAL A 268 21.17 2.72 -4.23
C VAL A 268 21.59 2.54 -2.77
N GLN A 269 20.89 3.23 -1.87
CA GLN A 269 21.21 3.15 -0.44
C GLN A 269 20.77 1.79 0.13
N TYR A 270 21.62 1.13 0.91
CA TYR A 270 21.22 -0.05 1.70
C TYR A 270 21.57 0.13 3.17
N MET A 271 20.68 -0.32 4.05
CA MET A 271 20.90 -0.24 5.50
C MET A 271 20.18 -1.38 6.22
N GLN A 272 20.83 -1.91 7.26
CA GLN A 272 20.22 -2.93 8.11
C GLN A 272 19.13 -2.29 8.96
N HIS A 273 17.98 -2.97 9.05
CA HIS A 273 16.87 -2.58 9.89
C HIS A 273 17.25 -2.68 11.37
N LYS A 274 16.92 -1.65 12.14
CA LYS A 274 17.07 -1.65 13.60
C LYS A 274 15.73 -2.06 14.20
N LEU A 275 15.61 -3.33 14.58
CA LEU A 275 14.43 -3.88 15.22
C LEU A 275 14.17 -3.14 16.55
N GLU A 276 13.06 -2.41 16.65
CA GLU A 276 12.56 -1.91 17.93
C GLU A 276 11.83 -3.03 18.68
N LEU A 277 11.14 -3.90 17.93
CA LEU A 277 10.53 -5.13 18.42
C LEU A 277 11.14 -6.37 17.76
N SER A 278 11.43 -7.40 18.56
CA SER A 278 11.89 -8.72 18.07
C SER A 278 10.75 -9.64 17.60
N LYS A 279 9.50 -9.30 17.91
CA LYS A 279 8.30 -10.07 17.56
C LYS A 279 7.07 -9.17 17.48
N VAL A 280 6.24 -9.40 16.47
CA VAL A 280 4.87 -8.87 16.38
C VAL A 280 3.90 -10.05 16.46
N VAL A 281 2.78 -9.88 17.17
CA VAL A 281 1.72 -10.88 17.29
C VAL A 281 0.49 -10.37 16.56
N ILE A 282 -0.04 -11.19 15.63
CA ILE A 282 -1.33 -10.96 14.98
C ILE A 282 -2.32 -11.90 15.65
N ASP A 283 -3.20 -11.33 16.48
CA ASP A 283 -4.22 -12.07 17.20
C ASP A 283 -5.60 -11.79 16.58
N PHE A 284 -6.15 -12.80 15.91
CA PHE A 284 -7.48 -12.71 15.29
C PHE A 284 -8.63 -12.63 16.31
N THR A 285 -8.40 -12.97 17.57
CA THR A 285 -9.40 -12.86 18.65
C THR A 285 -9.46 -11.47 19.27
N SER A 286 -8.48 -10.60 19.01
CA SER A 286 -8.36 -9.26 19.63
C SER A 286 -9.49 -8.26 19.31
N VAL A 287 -10.42 -8.64 18.43
CA VAL A 287 -11.60 -7.85 17.99
C VAL A 287 -12.93 -8.61 18.12
N ILE A 288 -12.92 -9.77 18.79
CA ILE A 288 -14.08 -10.65 19.03
C ILE A 288 -14.51 -10.51 20.49
#